data_AF-A0A226M8I5-F1
#
_entry.id   AF-A0A226M8I5-F1
#
_cell.length_a   1.000
_cell.length_b   1.000
_cell.length_c   1.000
_cell.angle_alpha   90.00
_cell.angle_beta   90.00
_cell.angle_gamma   90.00
#
_symmetry.space_group_name_H-M   'P 1'
#
loop_
_entity.id
_entity.type
_entity.pdbx_description
1 polymer ?
#
loop_
_entity_poly.entity_id
_entity_poly.type
_entity_poly.pdbx_seq_one_letter_code
_entity_poly.pdbx_strand_id
1 'polypeptide(L)'
;MRKTFEKKPSAVGTFGVRLDDCPPAHTNKYIPLIVDICCKLVEERGLEYTGIYRVPGNNAAISSMQEELNKGMTDIDVHDDKWRDLNVISSLLKSFFRKLPEPLFTNDKYADFIDANRKEDPVERLKTLKRLIHDLPEHHYETLKFLSAHLKTVAENSEKNKVTERKA
;
A
#
# COMPACT_ATOMS: atom_id res chain seq x y z
N MET A 1 24.36 21.58 -20.06
CA MET A 1 22.97 21.55 -20.57
C MET A 1 22.28 20.34 -19.95
N ARG A 2 21.30 20.57 -19.07
CA ARG A 2 20.53 19.50 -18.41
C ARG A 2 19.54 18.95 -19.43
N LYS A 3 19.64 17.67 -19.77
CA LYS A 3 18.69 17.02 -20.67
C LYS A 3 17.34 16.92 -19.95
N THR A 4 16.37 17.69 -20.43
CA THR A 4 14.96 17.57 -20.10
C THR A 4 14.49 16.19 -20.57
N PHE A 5 14.14 15.30 -19.63
CA PHE A 5 13.48 14.05 -19.97
C PHE A 5 12.02 14.36 -20.29
N GLU A 6 11.67 14.30 -21.57
CA GLU A 6 10.29 14.34 -22.04
C GLU A 6 9.52 13.14 -21.46
N LYS A 7 8.40 13.42 -20.78
CA LYS A 7 7.43 12.41 -20.35
C LYS A 7 6.84 11.74 -21.58
N LYS A 8 7.28 10.52 -21.91
CA LYS A 8 6.48 9.59 -22.72
C LYS A 8 5.20 9.24 -21.93
N PRO A 9 4.05 9.02 -22.58
CA PRO A 9 2.87 8.52 -21.88
C PRO A 9 3.24 7.16 -21.29
N SER A 10 3.33 7.09 -19.96
CA SER A 10 3.69 5.88 -19.25
C SER A 10 2.60 4.83 -19.51
N ALA A 11 3.03 3.58 -19.64
CA ALA A 11 2.14 2.44 -19.83
C ALA A 11 1.00 2.50 -18.82
N VAL A 12 -0.24 2.43 -19.32
CA VAL A 12 -1.46 2.39 -18.52
C VAL A 12 -1.43 1.09 -17.73
N GLY A 13 -0.92 1.13 -16.49
CA GLY A 13 -0.72 -0.06 -15.68
C GLY A 13 -0.71 0.28 -14.18
N THR A 14 -1.17 -0.66 -13.36
CA THR A 14 -1.31 -0.48 -11.91
C THR A 14 -0.35 -1.36 -11.12
N PHE A 15 -0.05 -2.55 -11.61
CA PHE A 15 0.85 -3.51 -10.98
C PHE A 15 2.14 -3.62 -11.78
N GLY A 16 3.29 -3.70 -11.09
CA GLY A 16 4.59 -3.83 -11.75
C GLY A 16 5.17 -2.53 -12.29
N VAL A 17 4.53 -1.39 -12.02
CA VAL A 17 4.98 -0.06 -12.39
C VAL A 17 5.51 0.69 -11.17
N ARG A 18 6.27 1.78 -11.40
CA ARG A 18 6.80 2.60 -10.31
C ARG A 18 5.65 3.29 -9.57
N LEU A 19 5.86 3.55 -8.28
CA LEU A 19 4.84 4.14 -7.42
C LEU A 19 4.37 5.52 -7.93
N ASP A 20 5.28 6.30 -8.52
CA ASP A 20 5.04 7.61 -9.13
C ASP A 20 4.38 7.56 -10.52
N ASP A 21 4.30 6.39 -11.14
CA ASP A 21 3.62 6.17 -12.44
C ASP A 21 2.19 5.61 -12.27
N CYS A 22 1.80 5.25 -11.05
CA CYS A 22 0.47 4.73 -10.76
C CYS A 22 -0.63 5.80 -10.94
N PRO A 23 -1.86 5.41 -11.34
CA PRO A 23 -3.01 6.30 -11.30
C PRO A 23 -3.22 6.88 -9.89
N PRO A 24 -3.33 8.21 -9.74
CA PRO A 24 -3.43 8.85 -8.43
C PRO A 24 -4.82 8.69 -7.81
N ALA A 25 -4.89 8.61 -6.49
CA ALA A 25 -6.14 8.70 -5.75
C ALA A 25 -6.74 10.12 -5.85
N HIS A 26 -8.07 10.22 -5.83
CA HIS A 26 -8.76 11.52 -5.86
C HIS A 26 -8.50 12.37 -4.60
N THR A 27 -8.21 11.72 -3.48
CA THR A 27 -7.97 12.36 -2.17
C THR A 27 -6.56 12.90 -2.02
N ASN A 28 -5.57 12.25 -2.65
CA ASN A 28 -4.16 12.63 -2.58
C ASN A 28 -3.42 12.10 -3.81
N LYS A 29 -2.86 13.02 -4.61
CA LYS A 29 -2.17 12.69 -5.87
C LYS A 29 -0.91 11.84 -5.71
N TYR A 30 -0.35 11.76 -4.49
CA TYR A 30 0.87 10.99 -4.21
C TYR A 30 0.57 9.54 -3.77
N ILE A 31 -0.72 9.21 -3.60
CA ILE A 31 -1.17 7.87 -3.21
C ILE A 31 -1.75 7.18 -4.44
N PRO A 32 -1.35 5.94 -4.76
CA PRO A 32 -2.00 5.16 -5.81
C PRO A 32 -3.48 4.92 -5.53
N LEU A 33 -4.33 5.10 -6.55
CA LEU A 33 -5.77 4.89 -6.46
C LEU A 33 -6.13 3.50 -5.91
N ILE A 34 -5.39 2.46 -6.30
CA ILE A 34 -5.64 1.10 -5.83
C ILE A 34 -5.38 0.94 -4.33
N VAL A 35 -4.40 1.66 -3.77
CA VAL A 35 -4.11 1.66 -2.34
C VAL A 35 -5.26 2.31 -1.58
N ASP A 36 -5.72 3.48 -2.05
CA ASP A 36 -6.85 4.21 -1.46
C ASP A 36 -8.15 3.38 -1.46
N ILE A 37 -8.50 2.77 -2.61
CA ILE A 37 -9.70 1.92 -2.74
C ILE A 37 -9.62 0.71 -1.80
N CYS A 38 -8.52 -0.05 -1.85
CA CYS A 38 -8.41 -1.26 -1.02
C CYS A 38 -8.47 -0.93 0.48
N CYS A 39 -7.75 0.10 0.94
CA CYS A 39 -7.76 0.50 2.34
C CYS A 39 -9.16 0.94 2.79
N LYS A 40 -9.84 1.79 2.02
CA LYS A 40 -11.20 2.26 2.35
C LYS A 40 -12.21 1.12 2.42
N LEU A 41 -12.18 0.20 1.46
CA LEU A 41 -13.08 -0.96 1.46
C LEU A 41 -12.86 -1.88 2.67
N VAL A 42 -11.61 -2.00 3.12
CA VAL A 42 -11.27 -2.75 4.34
C VAL A 42 -11.71 -1.99 5.60
N GLU A 43 -11.56 -0.68 5.65
CA GLU A 43 -12.06 0.13 6.77
C GLU A 43 -13.59 0.14 6.86
N GLU A 44 -14.28 0.19 5.72
CA GLU A 44 -15.75 0.25 5.70
C GLU A 44 -16.39 -1.09 6.10
N ARG A 45 -15.82 -2.21 5.66
CA ARG A 45 -16.48 -3.53 5.74
C ARG A 45 -15.65 -4.60 6.47
N GLY A 46 -14.36 -4.36 6.66
CA GLY A 46 -13.39 -5.37 7.10
C GLY A 46 -12.83 -5.20 8.50
N LEU A 47 -13.16 -4.13 9.24
CA LEU A 47 -12.63 -3.90 10.59
C LEU A 47 -13.03 -4.98 11.59
N GLU A 48 -14.17 -5.64 11.38
CA GLU A 48 -14.63 -6.76 12.21
C GLU A 48 -14.37 -8.13 11.56
N TYR A 49 -13.84 -8.15 10.34
CA TYR A 49 -13.61 -9.38 9.58
C TYR A 49 -12.42 -10.15 10.18
N THR A 50 -12.69 -11.36 10.67
CA THR A 50 -11.67 -12.16 11.37
C THR A 50 -10.52 -12.53 10.45
N GLY A 51 -9.30 -12.12 10.83
CA GLY A 51 -8.08 -12.46 10.12
C GLY A 51 -7.86 -11.65 8.84
N ILE A 52 -8.45 -10.47 8.71
CA ILE A 52 -8.14 -9.53 7.62
C ILE A 52 -6.62 -9.33 7.50
N TYR A 53 -6.10 -9.26 6.28
CA TYR A 53 -4.65 -9.31 5.95
C TYR A 53 -3.91 -10.62 6.24
N ARG A 54 -4.39 -11.49 7.14
CA ARG A 54 -3.79 -12.81 7.42
C ARG A 54 -4.32 -13.92 6.53
N VAL A 55 -5.63 -13.95 6.30
CA VAL A 55 -6.29 -14.97 5.46
C VAL A 55 -6.05 -14.65 3.99
N PRO A 56 -5.55 -15.61 3.16
CA PRO A 56 -5.34 -15.38 1.74
C PRO A 56 -6.68 -15.34 0.99
N GLY A 57 -6.79 -14.45 0.01
CA GLY A 57 -7.89 -14.42 -0.95
C GLY A 57 -7.72 -15.46 -2.06
N ASN A 58 -8.78 -15.63 -2.85
CA ASN A 58 -8.74 -16.51 -4.02
C ASN A 58 -7.74 -15.99 -5.07
N ASN A 59 -6.70 -16.78 -5.37
CA ASN A 59 -5.64 -16.40 -6.32
C ASN A 59 -6.13 -16.13 -7.75
N ALA A 60 -7.16 -16.85 -8.22
CA ALA A 60 -7.71 -16.64 -9.56
C ALA A 60 -8.43 -15.28 -9.64
N ALA A 61 -9.23 -14.94 -8.61
CA ALA A 61 -9.87 -13.64 -8.51
C ALA A 61 -8.84 -12.50 -8.42
N ILE A 62 -7.82 -12.66 -7.58
CA ILE A 62 -6.72 -11.69 -7.45
C ILE A 62 -6.02 -11.48 -8.82
N SER A 63 -5.72 -12.56 -9.54
CA SER A 63 -5.05 -12.46 -10.85
C SER A 63 -5.93 -11.78 -11.89
N SER A 64 -7.22 -12.13 -11.94
CA SER A 64 -8.20 -11.50 -12.83
C SER A 64 -8.32 -10.00 -12.57
N MET A 65 -8.40 -9.58 -11.30
CA MET A 65 -8.46 -8.16 -10.94
C MET A 65 -7.18 -7.42 -11.32
N GLN A 66 -6.00 -8.03 -11.13
CA GLN A 66 -4.73 -7.42 -11.54
C GLN A 66 -4.66 -7.19 -13.05
N GLU A 67 -5.08 -8.17 -13.85
CA GLU A 67 -5.11 -8.05 -15.31
C GLU A 67 -6.08 -6.97 -15.77
N GLU A 68 -7.25 -6.87 -15.14
CA GLU A 68 -8.23 -5.82 -15.45
C GLU A 68 -7.69 -4.43 -15.10
N LEU A 69 -7.15 -4.27 -13.90
CA LEU A 69 -6.57 -3.00 -13.42
C LEU A 69 -5.39 -2.55 -14.29
N ASN A 70 -4.59 -3.50 -14.79
CA ASN A 70 -3.49 -3.24 -15.72
C ASN A 70 -3.93 -2.85 -17.13
N LYS A 71 -5.21 -3.01 -17.51
CA LYS A 71 -5.74 -2.49 -18.78
C LYS A 71 -6.15 -1.01 -18.68
N GLY A 72 -6.26 -0.49 -17.45
CA GLY A 72 -6.57 0.90 -17.14
C GLY A 72 -7.60 1.05 -16.04
N MET A 73 -7.45 2.10 -15.22
CA MET A 73 -8.31 2.42 -14.08
C MET A 73 -9.14 3.69 -14.36
N THR A 74 -10.00 3.68 -15.37
CA THR A 74 -10.81 4.89 -15.67
C THR A 74 -12.12 4.92 -14.91
N ASP A 75 -12.75 3.77 -14.63
CA ASP A 75 -13.98 3.67 -13.83
C ASP A 75 -14.00 2.36 -13.05
N ILE A 76 -13.72 2.43 -11.74
CA ILE A 76 -13.86 1.26 -10.84
C ILE A 76 -15.18 1.40 -10.11
N ASP A 77 -16.12 0.51 -10.42
CA ASP A 77 -17.30 0.30 -9.59
C ASP A 77 -16.93 -0.62 -8.42
N VAL A 78 -16.86 -0.05 -7.21
CA VAL A 78 -16.56 -0.79 -5.98
C VAL A 78 -17.74 -1.64 -5.48
N HIS A 79 -18.91 -1.51 -6.10
CA HIS A 79 -20.10 -2.32 -5.80
C HIS A 79 -20.19 -3.62 -6.63
N ASP A 80 -19.36 -3.76 -7.66
CA ASP A 80 -19.21 -5.01 -8.43
C ASP A 80 -18.90 -6.19 -7.52
N ASP A 81 -19.40 -7.38 -7.88
CA ASP A 81 -19.21 -8.61 -7.10
C ASP A 81 -17.74 -8.94 -6.85
N LYS A 82 -16.83 -8.58 -7.77
CA LYS A 82 -15.39 -8.78 -7.64
C LYS A 82 -14.76 -8.03 -6.46
N TRP A 83 -15.38 -6.94 -6.00
CA TRP A 83 -14.93 -6.14 -4.86
C TRP A 83 -15.67 -6.50 -3.56
N ARG A 84 -16.37 -7.64 -3.49
CA ARG A 84 -17.07 -8.05 -2.26
C ARG A 84 -16.20 -8.88 -1.30
N ASP A 85 -15.26 -9.66 -1.83
CA ASP A 85 -14.40 -10.52 -1.01
C ASP A 85 -13.23 -9.73 -0.40
N LEU A 86 -13.28 -9.53 0.92
CA LEU A 86 -12.27 -8.80 1.69
C LEU A 86 -10.91 -9.52 1.75
N ASN A 87 -10.86 -10.85 1.64
CA ASN A 87 -9.60 -11.57 1.55
C ASN A 87 -8.95 -11.35 0.19
N VAL A 88 -9.74 -11.26 -0.88
CA VAL A 88 -9.25 -10.88 -2.22
C VAL A 88 -8.74 -9.44 -2.20
N ILE A 89 -9.49 -8.48 -1.65
CA ILE A 89 -9.08 -7.07 -1.56
C ILE A 89 -7.79 -6.89 -0.77
N SER A 90 -7.72 -7.46 0.45
CA SER A 90 -6.52 -7.36 1.28
C SER A 90 -5.31 -8.06 0.63
N SER A 91 -5.53 -9.15 -0.08
CA SER A 91 -4.47 -9.85 -0.83
C SER A 91 -4.04 -9.11 -2.09
N LEU A 92 -4.96 -8.40 -2.75
CA LEU A 92 -4.68 -7.53 -3.88
C LEU A 92 -3.78 -6.36 -3.44
N LEU A 93 -4.11 -5.71 -2.32
CA LEU A 93 -3.27 -4.64 -1.73
C LEU A 93 -1.86 -5.14 -1.40
N LYS A 94 -1.74 -6.30 -0.74
CA LYS A 94 -0.43 -6.93 -0.47
C LYS A 94 0.33 -7.24 -1.77
N SER A 95 -0.38 -7.71 -2.79
CA SER A 95 0.22 -8.02 -4.08
C SER A 95 0.67 -6.77 -4.84
N PHE A 96 0.01 -5.63 -4.66
CA PHE A 96 0.43 -4.35 -5.23
C PHE A 96 1.83 -3.99 -4.71
N PHE A 97 2.00 -3.89 -3.39
CA PHE A 97 3.30 -3.55 -2.79
C PHE A 97 4.41 -4.55 -3.14
N ARG A 98 4.10 -5.85 -3.18
CA ARG A 98 5.07 -6.89 -3.56
C ARG A 98 5.52 -6.80 -5.01
N LYS A 99 4.70 -6.25 -5.91
CA LYS A 99 5.00 -6.12 -7.34
C LYS A 99 5.64 -4.78 -7.70
N LEU A 100 5.81 -3.85 -6.76
CA LEU A 100 6.50 -2.60 -7.06
C LEU A 100 7.95 -2.90 -7.50
N PRO A 101 8.45 -2.25 -8.58
CA PRO A 101 9.86 -2.34 -8.98
C PRO A 101 10.81 -1.87 -7.88
N GLU A 102 10.36 -0.90 -7.08
CA GLU A 102 11.07 -0.41 -5.90
C GLU A 102 10.15 -0.54 -4.66
N PRO A 103 10.62 -1.16 -3.56
CA PRO A 103 9.82 -1.30 -2.34
C PRO A 103 9.40 0.05 -1.76
N LEU A 104 8.31 0.07 -1.00
CA LEU A 104 7.80 1.29 -0.35
C LEU A 104 8.85 1.98 0.54
N PHE A 105 9.70 1.20 1.22
CA PHE A 105 10.79 1.70 2.05
C PHE A 105 12.07 2.04 1.28
N THR A 106 12.06 1.92 -0.05
CA THR A 106 13.20 2.13 -0.98
C THR A 106 14.39 1.21 -0.71
N ASN A 107 15.13 0.84 -1.75
CA ASN A 107 16.26 -0.09 -1.59
C ASN A 107 17.47 0.59 -0.93
N ASP A 108 17.69 1.88 -1.21
CA ASP A 108 18.79 2.68 -0.68
C ASP A 108 18.68 2.92 0.83
N LYS A 109 17.46 3.11 1.35
CA LYS A 109 17.22 3.35 2.80
C LYS A 109 17.06 2.06 3.61
N TYR A 110 16.95 0.89 2.98
CA TYR A 110 16.63 -0.36 3.70
C TYR A 110 17.62 -0.67 4.83
N ALA A 111 18.93 -0.58 4.56
CA ALA A 111 19.96 -0.81 5.58
C ALA A 111 19.84 0.19 6.74
N ASP A 112 19.62 1.47 6.44
CA ASP A 112 19.45 2.51 7.45
C ASP A 112 18.23 2.23 8.36
N PHE A 113 17.12 1.73 7.81
CA PHE A 113 15.95 1.35 8.58
C PHE A 113 16.24 0.18 9.54
N ILE A 114 16.97 -0.84 9.08
CA ILE A 114 17.37 -1.98 9.90
C ILE A 114 18.28 -1.54 11.04
N ASP A 115 19.28 -0.70 10.75
CA ASP A 115 20.22 -0.20 11.73
C ASP A 115 19.56 0.74 12.74
N ALA A 116 18.62 1.58 12.29
CA ALA A 116 17.81 2.41 13.16
C ALA A 116 16.98 1.55 14.14
N ASN A 117 16.37 0.46 13.67
CA ASN A 117 15.55 -0.43 14.49
C ASN A 117 16.35 -1.19 15.56
N ARG A 118 17.65 -1.43 15.32
CA ARG A 118 18.57 -2.11 16.24
C ARG A 118 19.09 -1.21 17.37
N LYS A 119 18.82 0.11 17.34
CA LYS A 119 19.20 1.02 18.43
C LYS A 119 18.53 0.61 19.74
N GLU A 120 19.33 0.52 20.81
CA GLU A 120 18.87 0.11 22.14
C GLU A 120 17.98 1.17 22.80
N ASP A 121 18.38 2.45 22.72
CA ASP A 121 17.59 3.55 23.26
C ASP A 121 16.31 3.73 22.44
N PRO A 122 15.12 3.53 23.05
CA PRO A 122 13.85 3.69 22.35
C PRO A 122 13.63 5.10 21.80
N VAL A 123 14.16 6.14 22.46
CA VAL A 123 13.96 7.54 22.04
C VAL A 123 14.78 7.84 20.79
N GLU A 124 16.08 7.53 20.81
CA GLU A 124 16.94 7.68 19.63
C GLU A 124 16.53 6.75 18.47
N ARG A 125 16.04 5.53 18.76
CA ARG A 125 15.44 4.65 17.75
C ARG A 125 14.26 5.33 17.04
N LEU A 126 13.29 5.82 17.82
CA LEU A 126 12.10 6.47 17.26
C LEU A 126 12.47 7.73 16.46
N LYS A 127 13.38 8.56 16.99
CA LYS A 127 13.86 9.77 16.32
C LYS A 127 14.55 9.46 14.99
N THR A 128 15.40 8.43 14.96
CA THR A 128 16.10 8.00 13.74
C THR A 128 15.12 7.47 12.70
N LEU A 129 14.18 6.59 13.10
CA LEU A 129 13.15 6.05 12.21
C LEU A 129 12.28 7.15 11.62
N LYS A 130 11.82 8.12 12.44
CA LYS A 130 11.05 9.27 11.97
C LYS A 130 11.79 10.07 10.90
N ARG A 131 13.08 10.35 11.12
CA ARG A 131 13.92 11.05 10.14
C ARG A 131 13.99 10.28 8.82
N LEU A 132 14.26 8.97 8.88
CA LEU A 132 14.33 8.15 7.67
C LEU A 132 13.01 8.11 6.89
N ILE A 133 11.87 8.05 7.59
CA ILE A 133 10.55 8.14 6.97
C ILE A 133 10.38 9.48 6.27
N HIS A 134 10.77 10.60 6.91
CA HIS A 134 10.68 11.93 6.31
C HIS A 134 11.64 12.15 5.13
N ASP A 135 12.72 11.37 5.05
CA ASP A 135 13.67 11.43 3.93
C ASP A 135 13.23 10.58 2.71
N LEU A 136 12.11 9.84 2.81
CA LEU A 136 11.58 9.06 1.69
C LEU A 136 11.08 10.00 0.57
N PRO A 137 11.11 9.55 -0.70
CA PRO A 137 10.46 10.28 -1.78
C PRO A 137 8.97 10.52 -1.51
N GLU A 138 8.42 11.64 -1.98
CA GLU A 138 7.06 12.10 -1.65
C GLU A 138 5.98 11.02 -1.81
N HIS A 139 5.96 10.29 -2.93
CA HIS A 139 5.01 9.20 -3.18
C HIS A 139 5.15 8.07 -2.15
N HIS A 140 6.38 7.73 -1.75
CA HIS A 140 6.65 6.69 -0.78
C HIS A 140 6.25 7.13 0.63
N TYR A 141 6.58 8.37 1.01
CA TYR A 141 6.21 8.96 2.29
C TYR A 141 4.68 9.04 2.45
N GLU A 142 3.97 9.65 1.51
CA GLU A 142 2.52 9.83 1.61
C GLU A 142 1.78 8.48 1.55
N THR A 143 2.23 7.54 0.72
CA THR A 143 1.66 6.18 0.69
C THR A 143 1.92 5.42 2.00
N LEU A 144 3.13 5.51 2.57
CA LEU A 144 3.46 4.86 3.85
C LEU A 144 2.67 5.46 5.01
N LYS A 145 2.53 6.79 5.04
CA LYS A 145 1.74 7.50 6.05
C LYS A 145 0.27 7.08 6.00
N PHE A 146 -0.31 7.01 4.80
CA PHE A 146 -1.67 6.55 4.59
C PHE A 146 -1.86 5.09 5.02
N LEU A 147 -0.97 4.20 4.57
CA LEU A 147 -1.00 2.79 4.96
C LEU A 147 -0.83 2.60 6.47
N SER A 148 0.05 3.38 7.12
CA SER A 148 0.26 3.32 8.56
C SER A 148 -0.97 3.75 9.36
N ALA A 149 -1.68 4.78 8.90
CA ALA A 149 -2.95 5.20 9.49
C ALA A 149 -4.01 4.10 9.33
N HIS A 150 -4.14 3.52 8.14
CA HIS A 150 -5.04 2.41 7.86
C HIS A 150 -4.78 1.21 8.79
N LEU A 151 -3.53 0.75 8.88
CA LEU A 151 -3.15 -0.38 9.71
C LEU A 151 -3.36 -0.11 11.21
N LYS A 152 -3.18 1.14 11.66
CA LYS A 152 -3.53 1.55 13.02
C LYS A 152 -5.02 1.37 13.28
N THR A 153 -5.89 1.83 12.38
CA THR A 153 -7.35 1.66 12.51
C THR A 153 -7.75 0.18 12.53
N VAL A 154 -7.10 -0.67 11.73
CA VAL A 154 -7.32 -2.13 11.76
C VAL A 154 -6.90 -2.71 13.11
N ALA A 155 -5.74 -2.33 13.63
CA ALA A 155 -5.22 -2.83 14.91
C ALA A 155 -6.05 -2.36 16.13
N GLU A 156 -6.61 -1.14 16.08
CA GLU A 156 -7.54 -0.63 17.10
C GLU A 156 -8.82 -1.48 17.20
N ASN A 157 -9.17 -2.23 16.15
CA ASN A 157 -10.32 -3.15 16.11
C ASN A 157 -9.93 -4.61 16.39
N SER A 158 -8.75 -4.83 16.98
CA SER A 158 -8.15 -6.17 17.21
C SER A 158 -9.00 -7.12 18.03
N GLU A 159 -9.88 -6.61 18.91
CA GLU A 159 -10.82 -7.41 19.68
C GLU A 159 -11.78 -8.22 18.78
N LYS A 160 -12.17 -7.64 17.64
CA LYS A 160 -13.10 -8.24 16.68
C LYS A 160 -12.39 -8.98 15.56
N ASN A 161 -11.45 -8.34 14.86
CA ASN A 161 -10.76 -8.95 13.72
C ASN A 161 -9.62 -9.92 14.10
N LYS A 162 -9.18 -9.95 15.37
CA LYS A 162 -8.08 -10.80 15.87
C LYS A 162 -6.71 -10.54 15.19
N VAL A 163 -6.52 -9.34 14.66
CA VAL A 163 -5.26 -8.82 14.11
C VAL A 163 -4.71 -7.78 15.09
N THR A 164 -3.59 -8.07 15.73
CA THR A 164 -2.90 -7.14 16.64
C THR A 164 -1.73 -6.45 15.92
N GLU A 165 -1.18 -5.38 16.48
CA GLU A 165 0.00 -4.66 15.95
C GLU A 165 1.20 -5.56 15.60
N ARG A 166 1.31 -6.74 16.23
CA ARG A 166 2.38 -7.73 15.97
C ARG A 166 2.06 -8.71 14.82
N LYS A 167 0.84 -8.70 14.30
CA LYS A 167 0.30 -9.70 13.35
C LYS A 167 -0.30 -9.07 12.08
N ALA A 168 -0.32 -7.75 11.99
CA ALA A 168 -0.75 -6.98 10.81
C ALA A 168 0.38 -6.92 9.77
#